data_AF-A0A9E3BLM8-F1
#
_entry.id   AF-A0A9E3BLM8-F1
#
_cell.length_a   1.000
_cell.length_b   1.000
_cell.length_c   1.000
_cell.angle_alpha   90.00
_cell.angle_beta   90.00
_cell.angle_gamma   90.00
#
_symmetry.space_group_name_H-M   'P 1'
#
loop_
_entity.id
_entity.type
_entity.pdbx_description
1 polymer ?
#
loop_
_entity_poly.entity_id
_entity_poly.type
_entity_poly.pdbx_seq_one_letter_code
_entity_poly.pdbx_strand_id
1 'polypeptide(L)'
;MVDPQKQYVRELFDKFSYLATWLPGVPLRVGDVGVMRDGYFQRLSSLENLGLTFTVRQDDVGTQLDYASRGAVSVSFKAAGAIPPYGSVLAEASAGVVIRMNRENAVLFQVLGASFPSIEDQLGLEHEIRRRHAAGEWNTDHLVVTEVLQARSATILIA
;
A
#
# COMPACT_ATOMS: atom_id res chain seq x y z
N MET A 1 22.58 0.11 -8.76
CA MET A 1 21.41 -0.79 -8.78
C MET A 1 20.33 -0.12 -7.94
N VAL A 2 19.14 0.14 -8.49
CA VAL A 2 18.05 0.72 -7.70
C VAL A 2 17.42 -0.39 -6.88
N ASP A 3 17.22 -0.15 -5.60
CA ASP A 3 16.58 -1.08 -4.66
C ASP A 3 15.13 -1.39 -5.12
N PRO A 4 14.74 -2.67 -5.29
CA PRO A 4 13.40 -3.06 -5.71
C PRO A 4 12.29 -2.45 -4.85
N GLN A 5 12.53 -2.29 -3.55
CA GLN A 5 11.58 -1.67 -2.64
C GLN A 5 11.34 -0.20 -2.99
N LYS A 6 12.41 0.55 -3.28
CA LYS A 6 12.33 1.97 -3.66
C LYS A 6 11.61 2.15 -4.99
N GLN A 7 11.84 1.26 -5.95
CA GLN A 7 11.13 1.29 -7.23
C GLN A 7 9.62 1.04 -7.02
N TYR A 8 9.26 0.03 -6.23
CA TYR A 8 7.88 -0.29 -5.90
C TYR A 8 7.15 0.89 -5.22
N VAL A 9 7.76 1.49 -4.19
CA VAL A 9 7.18 2.66 -3.50
C VAL A 9 6.91 3.80 -4.48
N ARG A 10 7.90 4.13 -5.32
CA ARG A 10 7.80 5.23 -6.28
C ARG A 10 6.72 4.96 -7.33
N GLU A 11 6.71 3.78 -7.93
CA GLU A 11 5.76 3.46 -9.00
C GLU A 11 4.31 3.44 -8.51
N LEU A 12 4.06 2.96 -7.28
CA LEU A 12 2.72 3.03 -6.68
C LEU A 12 2.34 4.45 -6.26
N PHE A 13 3.28 5.24 -5.73
CA PHE A 13 3.02 6.64 -5.40
C PHE A 13 2.68 7.45 -6.66
N ASP A 14 3.46 7.31 -7.73
CA ASP A 14 3.22 8.02 -9.00
C ASP A 14 1.84 7.65 -9.61
N LYS A 15 1.37 6.42 -9.39
CA LYS A 15 0.12 5.93 -9.98
C LYS A 15 -1.12 6.25 -9.13
N PHE A 16 -1.02 6.05 -7.83
CA PHE A 16 -2.17 6.04 -6.92
C PHE A 16 -2.07 7.10 -5.82
N SER A 17 -0.98 7.86 -5.76
CA SER A 17 -0.65 8.79 -4.67
C SER A 17 -0.53 8.12 -3.30
N TYR A 18 -0.43 6.78 -3.25
CA TYR A 18 -0.20 6.03 -2.03
C TYR A 18 1.30 5.94 -1.77
N LEU A 19 1.72 6.40 -0.60
CA LEU A 19 3.06 6.10 -0.12
C LEU A 19 3.07 4.64 0.34
N ALA A 20 3.40 3.72 -0.57
CA ALA A 20 3.63 2.32 -0.24
C ALA A 20 4.92 2.19 0.56
N THR A 21 4.96 2.73 1.78
CA THR A 21 6.17 2.84 2.62
C THR A 21 6.59 1.51 3.24
N TRP A 22 6.00 0.38 2.81
CA TRP A 22 6.25 -0.95 3.35
C TRP A 22 6.18 -2.04 2.27
N LEU A 23 6.84 -3.16 2.55
CA LEU A 23 6.80 -4.36 1.72
C LEU A 23 5.48 -5.14 1.89
N PRO A 24 5.06 -5.89 0.86
CA PRO A 24 3.99 -6.87 0.99
C PRO A 24 4.27 -7.83 2.16
N GLY A 25 3.34 -7.93 3.12
CA GLY A 25 3.44 -8.85 4.26
C GLY A 25 3.83 -8.21 5.60
N VAL A 26 4.22 -6.93 5.63
CA VAL A 26 4.38 -6.21 6.91
C VAL A 26 2.98 -5.84 7.44
N PRO A 27 2.56 -6.34 8.61
CA PRO A 27 1.26 -6.00 9.16
C PRO A 27 1.28 -4.56 9.68
N LEU A 28 0.47 -3.70 9.06
CA LEU A 28 0.25 -2.33 9.50
C LEU A 28 -1.22 -2.10 9.80
N ARG A 29 -1.47 -1.18 10.74
CA ARG A 29 -2.79 -0.81 11.18
C ARG A 29 -2.93 0.70 11.22
N VAL A 30 -4.17 1.16 11.03
CA VAL A 30 -4.53 2.55 11.30
C VAL A 30 -4.18 2.87 12.76
N GLY A 31 -3.53 4.01 12.97
CA GLY A 31 -3.03 4.45 14.27
C GLY A 31 -1.68 3.87 14.67
N ASP A 32 -0.99 3.09 13.83
CA ASP A 32 0.40 2.74 14.09
C ASP A 32 1.28 4.00 14.05
N VAL A 33 2.27 4.05 14.94
CA VAL A 33 3.23 5.15 15.07
C VAL A 33 4.63 4.62 14.78
N GLY A 34 5.38 5.34 13.95
CA GLY A 34 6.70 4.90 13.51
C GLY A 34 7.57 6.03 12.99
N VAL A 35 8.66 5.67 12.33
CA VAL A 35 9.63 6.61 11.74
C VAL A 35 9.97 6.18 10.31
N MET A 36 10.32 7.13 9.44
CA MET A 36 10.94 6.78 8.16
C MET A 36 12.43 6.52 8.36
N ARG A 37 12.88 5.33 7.99
CA ARG A 37 14.31 4.98 7.93
C ARG A 37 14.61 4.31 6.61
N ASP A 38 15.68 4.75 5.95
CA ASP A 38 16.16 4.19 4.68
C ASP A 38 15.11 4.11 3.55
N GLY A 39 14.07 4.95 3.62
CA GLY A 39 12.98 5.02 2.64
C GLY A 39 11.77 4.13 2.95
N TYR A 40 11.70 3.52 4.14
CA TYR A 40 10.56 2.72 4.57
C TYR A 40 10.07 3.12 5.97
N PHE A 41 8.80 2.83 6.22
CA PHE A 41 8.18 3.05 7.52
C PHE A 41 8.56 1.91 8.47
N GLN A 42 9.15 2.26 9.60
CA GLN A 42 9.43 1.34 10.70
C GLN A 42 8.49 1.64 11.86
N ARG A 43 7.58 0.69 12.13
CA ARG A 43 6.65 0.76 13.26
C ARG A 43 7.40 0.74 14.59
N LEU A 44 7.03 1.64 15.50
CA LEU A 44 7.57 1.74 16.87
C LEU A 44 6.49 1.47 17.92
N SER A 45 5.29 2.04 17.75
CA SER A 45 4.18 1.95 18.71
C SER A 45 2.84 2.11 17.99
N SER A 46 1.78 2.43 18.74
CA SER A 46 0.46 2.86 18.23
C SER A 46 -0.05 4.06 19.04
N LEU A 47 -0.99 4.80 18.46
CA LEU A 47 -1.72 5.88 19.15
C LEU A 47 -2.35 5.36 20.46
N GLU A 48 -2.96 4.18 20.44
CA GLU A 48 -3.56 3.56 21.63
C GLU A 48 -2.55 3.36 22.75
N ASN A 49 -1.35 2.86 22.44
CA ASN A 49 -0.27 2.69 23.42
C ASN A 49 0.25 4.02 23.98
N LEU A 50 0.07 5.11 23.23
CA LEU A 50 0.39 6.47 23.67
C LEU A 50 -0.80 7.13 24.41
N GLY A 51 -1.89 6.40 24.65
CA GLY A 51 -3.09 6.91 25.32
C GLY A 51 -3.92 7.85 24.43
N LEU A 52 -3.85 7.66 23.11
CA LEU A 52 -4.63 8.39 22.12
C LEU A 52 -5.71 7.48 21.55
N THR A 53 -6.96 7.88 21.73
CA THR A 53 -8.11 7.18 21.14
C THR A 53 -8.54 7.87 19.86
N PHE A 54 -9.03 7.08 18.91
CA PHE A 54 -9.52 7.57 17.63
C PHE A 54 -10.61 6.63 17.10
N THR A 55 -11.42 7.13 16.18
CA THR A 55 -12.42 6.34 15.47
C THR A 55 -11.91 6.03 14.07
N VAL A 56 -12.07 4.77 13.64
CA VAL A 56 -11.78 4.36 12.27
C VAL A 56 -13.07 4.42 11.46
N ARG A 57 -13.06 5.20 10.37
CA ARG A 57 -14.07 5.10 9.31
C ARG A 57 -13.72 3.92 8.42
N GLN A 58 -14.68 3.04 8.22
CA GLN A 58 -14.59 1.96 7.24
C GLN A 58 -15.12 2.46 5.91
N ASP A 59 -14.45 2.07 4.82
CA ASP A 59 -14.96 2.22 3.46
C ASP A 59 -15.35 0.83 2.95
N ASP A 60 -16.64 0.56 2.81
CA ASP A 60 -17.16 -0.75 2.36
C ASP A 60 -17.10 -0.93 0.83
N VAL A 61 -16.47 0.01 0.11
CA VAL A 61 -16.41 -0.02 -1.36
C VAL A 61 -15.27 -0.92 -1.80
N GLY A 62 -15.58 -2.19 -2.07
CA GLY A 62 -14.66 -3.16 -2.65
C GLY A 62 -14.15 -2.74 -4.02
N THR A 63 -13.04 -2.00 -4.05
CA THR A 63 -12.43 -1.47 -5.27
C THR A 63 -11.41 -2.45 -5.84
N GLN A 64 -11.13 -2.37 -7.13
CA GLN A 64 -10.05 -3.10 -7.77
C GLN A 64 -8.94 -2.13 -8.16
N LEU A 65 -7.69 -2.48 -7.85
CA LEU A 65 -6.52 -1.71 -8.25
C LEU A 65 -5.61 -2.58 -9.11
N ASP A 66 -5.27 -2.08 -10.29
CA ASP A 66 -4.38 -2.76 -11.22
C ASP A 66 -3.27 -1.81 -11.66
N TYR A 67 -2.03 -2.28 -11.56
CA TYR A 67 -0.84 -1.59 -12.03
C TYR A 67 0.19 -2.56 -12.59
N ALA A 68 0.83 -2.15 -13.69
CA ALA A 68 1.96 -2.83 -14.27
C ALA A 68 2.97 -1.79 -14.77
N SER A 69 4.26 -2.00 -14.49
CA SER A 69 5.32 -1.13 -15.00
C SER A 69 5.22 -1.02 -16.53
N ARG A 70 5.06 0.21 -17.03
CA ARG A 70 4.86 0.47 -18.46
C ARG A 70 5.96 -0.14 -19.32
N GLY A 71 5.56 -0.92 -20.33
CA GLY A 71 6.48 -1.58 -21.28
C GLY A 71 7.34 -2.71 -20.70
N ALA A 72 7.19 -3.03 -19.41
CA ALA A 72 8.07 -3.99 -18.73
C ALA A 72 7.37 -5.27 -18.28
N VAL A 73 6.04 -5.34 -18.37
CA VAL A 73 5.26 -6.54 -18.01
C VAL A 73 4.38 -6.95 -19.20
N SER A 74 4.42 -8.23 -19.57
CA SER A 74 3.47 -8.84 -20.50
C SER A 74 2.81 -10.07 -19.89
N VAL A 75 1.51 -10.22 -20.11
CA VAL A 75 0.72 -11.32 -19.56
C VAL A 75 0.12 -12.12 -20.71
N SER A 76 0.26 -13.44 -20.66
CA SER A 76 -0.24 -14.36 -21.68
C SER A 76 -0.90 -15.57 -21.03
N PHE A 77 -2.03 -16.04 -21.57
CA PHE A 77 -2.76 -17.20 -21.05
C PHE A 77 -2.38 -18.47 -21.82
N LYS A 78 -2.26 -19.59 -21.10
CA LYS A 78 -1.95 -20.91 -21.70
C LYS A 78 -3.13 -21.51 -22.47
N ALA A 79 -4.37 -21.01 -22.26
CA ALA A 79 -5.54 -21.43 -23.00
C ALA A 79 -5.70 -20.60 -24.29
N ALA A 80 -5.35 -21.23 -25.42
CA ALA A 80 -5.65 -20.90 -26.82
C ALA A 80 -6.29 -19.53 -27.13
N GLY A 81 -5.48 -18.53 -27.49
CA GLY A 81 -5.91 -17.45 -28.40
C GLY A 81 -6.82 -16.35 -27.83
N ALA A 82 -7.11 -16.33 -26.53
CA ALA A 82 -7.88 -15.23 -25.93
C ALA A 82 -6.98 -14.01 -25.64
N ILE A 83 -7.43 -12.84 -26.12
CA ILE A 83 -6.85 -11.54 -25.77
C ILE A 83 -7.25 -11.24 -24.32
N PRO A 84 -6.32 -10.88 -23.42
CA PRO A 84 -6.66 -10.51 -22.05
C PRO A 84 -7.73 -9.40 -22.05
N PRO A 85 -8.81 -9.51 -21.25
CA PRO A 85 -9.72 -8.38 -21.07
C PRO A 85 -8.95 -7.19 -20.48
N TYR A 86 -9.38 -5.97 -20.83
CA TYR A 86 -8.90 -4.75 -20.20
C TYR A 86 -9.37 -4.73 -18.74
N GLY A 87 -8.50 -5.07 -17.80
CA GLY A 87 -8.82 -5.22 -16.37
C GLY A 87 -8.05 -6.37 -15.74
N SER A 88 -8.25 -6.63 -14.44
CA SER A 88 -7.44 -7.57 -13.65
C SER A 88 -7.26 -8.93 -14.32
N VAL A 89 -6.08 -9.09 -14.93
CA VAL A 89 -5.71 -10.26 -15.76
C VAL A 89 -5.71 -11.57 -14.96
N LEU A 90 -5.65 -11.50 -13.62
CA LEU A 90 -5.61 -12.68 -12.75
C LEU A 90 -6.96 -13.01 -12.09
N ALA A 91 -7.94 -12.11 -12.11
CA ALA A 91 -9.20 -12.31 -11.39
C ALA A 91 -10.09 -13.42 -11.98
N GLU A 92 -9.98 -13.69 -13.29
CA GLU A 92 -10.83 -14.65 -14.02
C GLU A 92 -10.05 -15.87 -14.54
N ALA A 93 -8.79 -16.04 -14.13
CA ALA A 93 -7.90 -17.03 -14.71
C ALA A 93 -8.13 -18.44 -14.13
N SER A 94 -9.11 -19.17 -14.67
CA SER A 94 -9.23 -20.64 -14.48
C SER A 94 -8.16 -21.43 -15.27
N ALA A 95 -7.29 -20.73 -16.00
CA ALA A 95 -6.23 -21.26 -16.85
C ALA A 95 -4.85 -20.78 -16.38
N GLY A 96 -3.80 -21.53 -16.72
CA GLY A 96 -2.43 -21.12 -16.40
C GLY A 96 -2.05 -19.80 -17.06
N VAL A 97 -1.49 -18.88 -16.28
CA VAL A 97 -1.00 -17.57 -16.76
C VAL A 97 0.52 -17.58 -16.81
N VAL A 98 1.09 -16.97 -17.85
CA VAL A 98 2.52 -16.70 -17.98
C VAL A 98 2.72 -15.19 -17.94
N ILE A 99 3.39 -14.72 -16.90
CA ILE A 99 3.79 -13.32 -16.71
C ILE A 99 5.26 -13.22 -17.08
N ARG A 100 5.59 -12.38 -18.07
CA ARG A 100 6.98 -12.08 -18.43
C ARG A 100 7.32 -10.67 -17.96
N MET A 101 8.42 -10.58 -17.22
CA MET A 101 9.00 -9.32 -16.79
C MET A 101 10.26 -9.07 -17.61
N ASN A 102 10.26 -7.99 -18.38
CA ASN A 102 11.28 -7.70 -19.40
C ASN A 102 12.32 -6.70 -18.93
N ARG A 103 12.29 -6.30 -17.64
CA ARG A 103 13.20 -5.33 -17.03
C ARG A 103 13.37 -5.66 -15.55
N GLU A 104 14.58 -5.43 -15.02
CA GLU A 104 14.82 -5.42 -13.57
C GLU A 104 13.92 -4.38 -12.88
N ASN A 105 13.49 -4.70 -11.67
CA ASN A 105 12.57 -3.94 -10.83
C ASN A 105 11.21 -3.66 -11.49
N ALA A 106 10.77 -4.52 -12.43
CA ALA A 106 9.42 -4.44 -12.96
C ALA A 106 8.41 -4.87 -11.88
N VAL A 107 7.32 -4.12 -11.76
CA VAL A 107 6.27 -4.30 -10.78
C VAL A 107 4.98 -4.69 -11.49
N LEU A 108 4.37 -5.78 -11.05
CA LEU A 108 2.96 -6.08 -11.27
C LEU A 108 2.26 -6.02 -9.91
N PHE A 109 1.22 -5.21 -9.81
CA PHE A 109 0.43 -5.01 -8.60
C PHE A 109 -1.05 -5.14 -8.94
N GLN A 110 -1.70 -6.15 -8.39
CA GLN A 110 -3.13 -6.39 -8.58
C GLN A 110 -3.78 -6.63 -7.23
N VAL A 111 -4.83 -5.85 -6.94
CA VAL A 111 -5.58 -5.92 -5.70
C VAL A 111 -7.07 -6.04 -6.00
N LEU A 112 -7.73 -6.99 -5.34
CA LEU A 112 -9.17 -7.21 -5.42
C LEU A 112 -9.83 -6.97 -4.08
N GLY A 113 -10.99 -6.30 -4.11
CA GLY A 113 -11.75 -5.99 -2.91
C GLY A 113 -10.95 -5.10 -1.95
N ALA A 114 -10.36 -4.03 -2.49
CA ALA A 114 -9.67 -3.02 -1.73
C ALA A 114 -10.66 -2.19 -0.91
N SER A 115 -10.34 -1.95 0.36
CA SER A 115 -10.96 -0.94 1.22
C SER A 115 -9.87 -0.05 1.83
N PHE A 116 -10.27 1.12 2.33
CA PHE A 116 -9.36 2.14 2.83
C PHE A 116 -9.80 2.63 4.21
N PRO A 117 -9.75 1.78 5.25
CA PRO A 117 -10.01 2.25 6.60
C PRO A 117 -9.07 3.41 6.95
N SER A 118 -9.66 4.49 7.46
CA SER A 118 -8.95 5.72 7.79
C SER A 118 -9.36 6.26 9.16
N ILE A 119 -8.50 7.04 9.80
CA ILE A 119 -8.89 7.83 10.97
C ILE A 119 -9.94 8.86 10.53
N GLU A 120 -11.09 8.84 11.20
CA GLU A 120 -12.24 9.69 10.88
C GLU A 120 -11.94 11.17 11.17
N ASP A 121 -11.44 11.47 12.36
CA ASP A 121 -11.12 12.83 12.80
C ASP A 121 -9.62 13.13 12.71
N GLN A 122 -9.15 13.41 11.50
CA GLN A 122 -7.74 13.78 11.27
C GLN A 122 -7.38 15.15 11.84
N LEU A 123 -8.35 16.08 11.93
CA LEU A 123 -8.12 17.41 12.50
C LEU A 123 -7.95 17.34 14.02
N GLY A 124 -8.78 16.54 14.71
CA GLY A 124 -8.63 16.27 16.13
C GLY A 124 -7.30 15.58 16.45
N LEU A 125 -6.90 14.62 15.62
CA LEU A 125 -5.58 14.00 15.73
C LEU A 125 -4.44 15.02 15.57
N GLU A 126 -4.51 15.90 14.56
CA GLU A 126 -3.51 16.95 14.37
C GLU A 126 -3.40 17.86 15.59
N HIS A 127 -4.54 18.31 16.13
CA HIS A 127 -4.57 19.19 17.30
C HIS A 127 -3.89 18.53 18.50
N GLU A 128 -4.18 17.25 18.73
CA GLU A 128 -3.64 16.48 19.85
C GLU A 128 -2.13 16.21 19.70
N ILE A 129 -1.67 15.87 18.50
CA ILE A 129 -0.23 15.73 18.22
C ILE A 129 0.49 17.05 18.46
N ARG A 130 -0.06 18.18 17.97
CA ARG A 130 0.52 19.52 18.20
C ARG A 130 0.61 19.85 19.68
N ARG A 131 -0.43 19.54 20.46
CA ARG A 131 -0.47 19.74 21.91
C ARG A 131 0.64 18.95 22.61
N ARG A 132 0.80 17.67 22.29
CA ARG A 132 1.85 16.82 22.86
C ARG A 132 3.26 17.23 22.44
N HIS A 133 3.44 17.65 21.20
CA HIS A 133 4.70 18.21 20.74
C HIS A 133 5.07 19.47 21.53
N ALA A 134 4.11 20.39 21.75
CA ALA A 134 4.33 21.58 22.56
C ALA A 134 4.69 21.25 24.03
N ALA A 135 4.21 20.11 24.55
CA ALA A 135 4.55 19.58 25.87
C ALA A 135 5.89 18.78 25.91
N GLY A 136 6.55 18.56 24.77
CA GLY A 136 7.77 17.74 24.69
C GLY A 136 7.52 16.22 24.71
N GLU A 137 6.26 15.80 24.58
CA GLU A 137 5.83 14.39 24.66
C GLU A 137 5.71 13.72 23.28
N TRP A 138 5.90 14.49 22.20
CA TRP A 138 5.85 13.98 20.82
C TRP A 138 7.10 14.41 20.05
N ASN A 139 7.79 13.43 19.44
CA ASN A 139 8.95 13.68 18.58
C ASN A 139 8.48 14.03 17.15
N THR A 140 9.05 15.08 16.55
CA THR A 140 8.74 15.52 15.17
C THR A 140 9.04 14.49 14.10
N ASP A 141 9.92 13.54 14.38
CA ASP A 141 10.25 12.45 13.46
C ASP A 141 9.21 11.32 13.47
N HIS A 142 8.30 11.31 14.46
CA HIS A 142 7.25 10.32 14.54
C HIS A 142 6.14 10.59 13.52
N LEU A 143 5.79 9.55 12.79
CA LEU A 143 4.70 9.52 11.81
C LEU A 143 3.58 8.62 12.30
N VAL A 144 2.37 8.92 11.86
CA VAL A 144 1.16 8.17 12.17
C VAL A 144 0.56 7.61 10.89
N VAL A 145 0.20 6.33 10.90
CA VAL A 145 -0.56 5.69 9.82
C VAL A 145 -2.02 6.11 9.95
N THR A 146 -2.47 7.04 9.13
CA THR A 146 -3.86 7.55 9.16
C THR A 146 -4.82 6.77 8.27
N GLU A 147 -4.30 6.03 7.29
CA GLU A 147 -5.07 5.22 6.35
C GLU A 147 -4.26 3.98 5.97
N VAL A 148 -4.92 2.85 5.77
CA VAL A 148 -4.30 1.63 5.27
C VAL A 148 -5.14 1.06 4.13
N LEU A 149 -4.50 0.72 3.01
CA LEU A 149 -5.11 -0.09 1.97
C LEU A 149 -5.23 -1.53 2.47
N GLN A 150 -6.45 -2.01 2.62
CA GLN A 150 -6.76 -3.39 2.93
C GLN A 150 -7.29 -4.10 1.69
N ALA A 151 -6.79 -5.29 1.41
CA ALA A 151 -7.15 -6.07 0.25
C ALA A 151 -7.73 -7.41 0.66
N ARG A 152 -8.84 -7.83 0.04
CA ARG A 152 -9.29 -9.23 0.17
C ARG A 152 -8.26 -10.19 -0.42
N SER A 153 -7.68 -9.83 -1.57
CA SER A 153 -6.55 -10.55 -2.16
C SER A 153 -5.65 -9.61 -2.95
N ALA A 154 -4.35 -9.92 -2.97
CA ALA A 154 -3.36 -9.17 -3.72
C ALA A 154 -2.37 -10.12 -4.41
N THR A 155 -2.01 -9.82 -5.65
CA THR A 155 -0.86 -10.40 -6.33
C THR A 155 0.15 -9.30 -6.60
N ILE A 156 1.33 -9.43 -6.00
CA ILE A 156 2.41 -8.46 -6.14
C ILE A 156 3.64 -9.24 -6.59
N LEU A 157 4.16 -8.90 -7.76
CA LEU A 157 5.37 -9.48 -8.32
C LEU A 157 6.38 -8.37 -8.58
N ILE A 158 7.61 -8.59 -8.16
CA ILE A 158 8.74 -7.69 -8.34
C ILE A 158 9.92 -8.54 -8.84
N ALA A 159 10.51 -8.18 -9.99
CA ALA A 159 11.66 -8.88 -10.59
C ALA A 159 12.98 -8.16 -10.40
#